data_AF-A0A535J7J7-F1
#
_entry.id   AF-A0A535J7J7-F1
#
_cell.length_a   1.000
_cell.length_b   1.000
_cell.length_c   1.000
_cell.angle_alpha   90.00
_cell.angle_beta   90.00
_cell.angle_gamma   90.00
#
_symmetry.space_group_name_H-M   'P 1'
#
loop_
_entity.id
_entity.type
_entity.pdbx_description
1 polymer ?
#
loop_
_entity_poly.entity_id
_entity_poly.type
_entity_poly.pdbx_seq_one_letter_code
_entity_poly.pdbx_strand_id
1 'polypeptide(L)' 'MEQAVGLAGEILGAWAPIMIDVSLRSGSKGRFEVTLDDRLIFSKAKLGRFPKPGEIRELAAPALGPPIDWR' A
#
# COMPACT_ATOMS: atom_id res chain seq x y z
N MET A 1 -0.68 -6.81 12.25
CA MET A 1 -1.76 -6.94 11.24
C MET A 1 -2.55 -5.67 11.10
N GLU A 2 -2.96 -5.01 12.18
CA GLU A 2 -3.75 -3.75 12.16
C GLU A 2 -3.25 -2.69 11.15
N GLN A 3 -1.94 -2.37 11.18
CA GLN A 3 -1.33 -1.41 10.23
C GLN A 3 -1.51 -1.81 8.76
N ALA A 4 -1.44 -3.10 8.45
CA ALA A 4 -1.58 -3.59 7.08
C ALA A 4 -3.06 -3.54 6.62
N VAL A 5 -3.99 -3.84 7.53
CA VAL A 5 -5.44 -3.75 7.26
C VAL A 5 -5.86 -2.29 7.04
N GLY A 6 -5.40 -1.37 7.89
CA GLY A 6 -5.68 0.06 7.72
C GLY A 6 -5.17 0.59 6.38
N LEU A 7 -3.94 0.22 6.00
CA LEU A 7 -3.39 0.58 4.70
C LEU A 7 -4.19 -0.01 3.53
N ALA A 8 -4.61 -1.28 3.62
CA ALA A 8 -5.45 -1.87 2.58
C ALA A 8 -6.78 -1.11 2.42
N GLY A 9 -7.41 -0.69 3.52
CA GLY A 9 -8.61 0.15 3.50
C GLY A 9 -8.38 1.52 2.85
N GLU A 10 -7.22 2.15 3.13
CA GLU A 10 -6.81 3.41 2.50
C GLU A 10 -6.65 3.25 0.97
N ILE A 11 -5.96 2.20 0.51
CA ILE A 11 -5.73 1.93 -0.92
C ILE A 11 -7.04 1.61 -1.64
N LEU A 12 -7.86 0.70 -1.09
CA LEU A 12 -9.15 0.38 -1.68
C LEU A 12 -10.02 1.63 -1.73
N GLY A 13 -10.02 2.46 -0.68
CA GLY A 13 -10.75 3.73 -0.69
C GLY A 13 -10.36 4.69 -1.81
N ALA A 14 -9.11 4.67 -2.25
CA ALA A 14 -8.62 5.54 -3.32
C ALA A 14 -8.76 4.94 -4.73
N TRP A 15 -8.62 3.62 -4.90
CA TRP A 15 -8.46 3.03 -6.23
C TRP A 15 -9.26 1.75 -6.49
N ALA A 16 -10.17 1.30 -5.62
CA ALA A 16 -10.87 0.02 -5.81
C ALA A 16 -11.44 -0.24 -7.22
N PRO A 17 -11.99 0.74 -7.97
CA PRO A 17 -12.53 0.48 -9.31
C PRO A 17 -11.52 0.00 -10.35
N ILE A 18 -10.22 0.25 -10.11
CA ILE A 18 -9.13 -0.14 -11.04
C ILE A 18 -8.24 -1.24 -10.47
N MET A 19 -8.49 -1.69 -9.24
CA MET A 19 -7.67 -2.71 -8.59
C MET A 19 -8.18 -4.10 -8.95
N ILE A 20 -7.29 -4.96 -9.46
CA ILE A 20 -7.59 -6.38 -9.68
C ILE A 20 -7.65 -7.11 -8.34
N ASP A 21 -6.64 -6.91 -7.48
CA ASP A 21 -6.62 -7.43 -6.13
C ASP A 21 -5.87 -6.50 -5.16
N VAL A 22 -6.13 -6.70 -3.86
CA VAL A 22 -5.29 -6.21 -2.77
C VAL A 22 -5.10 -7.37 -1.81
N SER A 23 -3.87 -7.91 -1.76
CA SER A 23 -3.55 -9.07 -0.92
C SER A 23 -2.71 -8.69 0.31
N LEU A 24 -3.10 -9.24 1.47
CA LEU A 24 -2.34 -9.13 2.71
C LEU A 24 -1.55 -10.42 2.92
N ARG A 25 -0.22 -10.33 2.81
CA ARG A 25 0.68 -11.48 2.96
C ARG A 25 1.40 -11.42 4.30
N SER A 26 1.32 -12.51 5.07
CA SER A 26 2.04 -12.66 6.33
C SER A 26 3.55 -12.60 6.09
N GLY A 27 4.18 -11.50 6.50
CA GLY A 27 5.63 -11.37 6.45
C GLY A 27 6.31 -12.16 7.57
N SER A 28 7.52 -12.66 7.31
CA SER A 28 8.42 -13.18 8.33
C SER A 28 9.45 -12.13 8.77
N LYS A 29 10.00 -12.30 9.99
CA LYS A 29 11.11 -11.47 10.54
C LYS A 29 10.79 -9.97 10.70
N GLY A 30 9.54 -9.63 11.05
CA GLY A 30 9.16 -8.23 11.29
C GLY A 30 9.18 -7.32 10.05
N ARG A 31 9.25 -7.94 8.85
CA ARG A 31 9.19 -7.22 7.58
C ARG A 31 7.81 -6.60 7.36
N PHE A 32 7.83 -5.43 6.75
CA PHE A 32 6.65 -4.75 6.24
C PHE A 32 7.04 -4.15 4.91
N GLU A 33 6.50 -4.71 3.84
CA GLU A 33 6.83 -4.36 2.46
C GLU A 33 5.53 -4.15 1.70
N VAL A 34 5.52 -3.11 0.86
CA VAL A 34 4.40 -2.83 -0.03
C VAL A 34 4.92 -2.93 -1.46
N THR A 35 4.23 -3.73 -2.25
CA THR A 35 4.51 -3.94 -3.66
C THR A 35 3.29 -3.54 -4.48
N LEU A 36 3.53 -3.01 -5.67
CA LEU A 36 2.53 -2.69 -6.68
C LEU A 36 3.00 -3.34 -7.98
N ASP A 37 2.20 -4.25 -8.56
CA ASP A 37 2.58 -5.03 -9.73
C ASP A 37 4.00 -5.63 -9.61
N ASP A 38 4.23 -6.34 -8.50
CA ASP A 38 5.53 -6.92 -8.09
C ASP A 38 6.69 -5.93 -7.86
N ARG A 39 6.47 -4.63 -8.07
CA ARG A 39 7.47 -3.59 -7.79
C ARG A 39 7.42 -3.17 -6.33
N LEU A 40 8.53 -3.29 -5.63
CA LEU A 40 8.69 -2.79 -4.26
C LEU A 40 8.62 -1.25 -4.24
N ILE A 41 7.56 -0.71 -3.66
CA ILE A 41 7.37 0.74 -3.49
C ILE A 41 7.71 1.21 -2.08
N PHE A 42 7.63 0.33 -1.08
CA PHE A 42 8.00 0.65 0.31
C PHE A 42 8.60 -0.57 1.02
N SER A 43 9.63 -0.34 1.87
CA SER A 43 10.16 -1.38 2.75
C SER A 43 10.58 -0.80 4.10
N LYS A 44 9.92 -1.27 5.17
CA LYS A 44 10.31 -0.97 6.56
C LYS A 44 11.73 -1.44 6.87
N ALA A 45 12.16 -2.56 6.29
CA ALA A 45 13.52 -3.06 6.52
C ALA A 45 14.58 -2.10 5.98
N LYS A 46 14.28 -1.39 4.89
CA LYS A 46 15.17 -0.37 4.31
C LYS A 46 15.10 0.97 5.05
N LEU A 47 13.89 1.39 5.46
CA LEU A 47 13.65 2.72 6.03
C LEU A 47 13.72 2.77 7.57
N GLY A 48 13.72 1.61 8.24
CA GLY A 48 13.73 1.51 9.70
C GLY A 48 12.43 1.93 10.39
N ARG A 49 11.36 2.19 9.64
CA ARG A 49 10.07 2.68 10.17
C ARG A 49 8.88 2.15 9.38
N PHE A 50 7.69 2.25 9.98
CA PHE A 50 6.43 2.06 9.26
C PHE A 50 6.15 3.23 8.31
N PRO A 51 5.25 3.06 7.32
CA PRO A 51 4.85 4.16 6.46
C PRO A 51 4.11 5.22 7.29
N LYS A 52 4.28 6.48 6.91
CA LYS A 52 3.48 7.59 7.42
C LYS A 52 2.10 7.58 6.75
N PRO A 53 1.07 8.18 7.38
CA PRO A 53 -0.24 8.35 6.73
C PRO A 53 -0.09 9.01 5.36
N GLY A 54 -0.71 8.45 4.32
CA GLY A 54 -0.64 8.97 2.94
C GLY A 54 0.64 8.64 2.15
N GLU A 55 1.73 8.21 2.79
CA GLU A 55 3.02 7.97 2.10
C GLU A 55 2.90 6.91 1.01
N ILE A 56 2.15 5.83 1.25
CA ILE A 56 1.96 4.78 0.24
C ILE A 56 1.13 5.28 -0.94
N ARG A 57 0.15 6.17 -0.70
CA ARG A 57 -0.63 6.77 -1.78
C ARG A 57 0.23 7.65 -2.67
N GLU A 58 1.10 8.47 -2.08
CA GLU A 58 2.06 9.29 -2.82
C GLU A 58 3.02 8.43 -3.65
N LEU A 59 3.49 7.31 -3.10
CA LEU A 59 4.37 6.38 -3.80
C LEU A 59 3.66 5.60 -4.93
N ALA A 60 2.36 5.35 -4.81
CA ALA A 60 1.56 4.63 -5.79
C ALA A 60 1.00 5.53 -6.91
N ALA A 61 0.74 6.81 -6.62
CA ALA A 61 0.13 7.76 -7.55
C ALA A 61 0.83 7.89 -8.92
N PRO A 62 2.18 7.82 -9.03
CA PRO A 62 2.83 7.84 -10.35
C PRO A 62 2.44 6.66 -11.26
N ALA A 63 2.02 5.53 -10.69
CA ALA A 63 1.61 4.34 -11.42
C ALA A 63 0.08 4.26 -11.59
N LEU A 64 -0.68 4.61 -10.56
CA LEU A 64 -2.14 4.47 -10.53
C LEU A 64 -2.90 5.73 -10.94
N GLY A 65 -2.22 6.87 -11.07
CA GLY A 65 -2.84 8.18 -11.25
C GLY A 65 -3.43 8.73 -9.94
N PRO A 66 -4.22 9.81 -10.02
CA PRO A 66 -4.87 10.40 -8.85
C PRO A 66 -5.88 9.41 -8.22
N PRO A 67 -6.20 9.56 -6.92
CA PRO A 67 -7.32 8.86 -6.30
C PRO A 67 -8.61 9.06 -7.08
N ILE A 68 -9.40 8.01 -7.20
CA ILE A 68 -10.69 8.00 -7.88
C ILE A 68 -11.76 8.38 -6.85
N ASP A 69 -12.69 9.23 -7.23
CA ASP A 69 -13.91 9.48 -6.46
C ASP A 69 -14.98 8.50 -6.94
N TRP A 70 -15.26 7.46 -6.14
CA TRP A 70 -16.11 6.33 -6.53
C TRP A 70 -17.07 5.90 -5.41
N ARG A 71 -17.28 6.75 -4.41
CA ARG A 71 -18.15 6.48 -3.25
C ARG A 71 -19.31 7.46 -3.14
#